data_AF-A0A9E5T190-F1
#
_entry.id   AF-A0A9E5T190-F1
#
_cell.length_a   1.000
_cell.length_b   1.000
_cell.length_c   1.000
_cell.angle_alpha   90.00
_cell.angle_beta   90.00
_cell.angle_gamma   90.00
#
_symmetry.space_group_name_H-M   'P 1'
#
loop_
_entity.id
_entity.type
_entity.pdbx_description
1 polymer ?
#
loop_
_entity_poly.entity_id
_entity_poly.type
_entity_poly.pdbx_seq_one_letter_code
_entity_poly.pdbx_strand_id
1 'polypeptide(L)'
;MDTIGCEDFYKDAMEFFIEAGHATSSVPVYFNHSVKQVIYFDTNKTLLIDNAQRRDLEYAVNISHLFDIGDDVFASQIGEKVSYYSIVIECGKKSRSQIAYETHILLHPVFEADMSIVLFMHNDTVMVSIFGSGSDLILSDWYSVDTDYDSFIERLHIANLSLSSARKFVSDLSYCIARDYYFRSAADSNSMYSLLPVKFFGGTDILDITKIDKETIKETIREISSAPEKAYGDDYIEPASSSVEAIGDIDVELDLLSFELESEEETIPDEILNDDEVGREDDFDEIEGEEETAKDKYEFDDVDPEVFKDANQLVKWLKKKESTI
;
A
#
# COMPACT_ATOMS: atom_id res chain seq x y z
N MET A 1 -34.37 16.00 -2.15
CA MET A 1 -33.73 16.00 -0.84
C MET A 1 -33.55 17.46 -0.46
N ASP A 2 -34.11 17.86 0.68
CA ASP A 2 -33.87 19.20 1.23
C ASP A 2 -32.41 19.27 1.70
N THR A 3 -31.82 20.46 1.61
CA THR A 3 -30.43 20.76 1.98
C THR A 3 -30.13 20.21 3.37
N ILE A 4 -29.12 19.35 3.50
CA ILE A 4 -28.82 18.64 4.75
C ILE A 4 -28.45 19.67 5.82
N GLY A 5 -29.19 19.65 6.94
CA GLY A 5 -28.79 20.36 8.13
C GLY A 5 -27.61 19.63 8.77
N CYS A 6 -26.51 20.35 9.03
CA CYS A 6 -25.34 19.85 9.76
C CYS A 6 -25.70 19.10 11.07
N GLU A 7 -26.82 19.45 11.71
CA GLU A 7 -27.30 18.81 12.95
C GLU A 7 -28.01 17.47 12.73
N ASP A 8 -28.48 17.16 11.52
CA ASP A 8 -29.24 15.93 11.24
C ASP A 8 -28.44 14.87 10.47
N PHE A 9 -27.19 15.16 10.11
CA PHE A 9 -26.34 14.26 9.33
C PHE A 9 -26.24 12.84 9.89
N TYR A 10 -26.24 12.67 11.21
CA TYR A 10 -26.18 11.33 11.81
C TYR A 10 -27.35 10.43 11.37
N LYS A 11 -28.53 11.00 11.05
CA LYS A 11 -29.69 10.25 10.56
C LYS A 11 -29.43 9.75 9.15
N ASP A 12 -28.93 10.61 8.27
CA ASP A 12 -28.57 10.27 6.89
C ASP A 12 -27.44 9.23 6.89
N ALA A 13 -26.46 9.36 7.79
CA ALA A 13 -25.41 8.38 7.96
C ALA A 13 -25.95 7.01 8.44
N MET A 14 -26.92 6.99 9.37
CA MET A 14 -27.59 5.76 9.77
C MET A 14 -28.35 5.13 8.60
N GLU A 15 -29.12 5.91 7.84
CA GLU A 15 -29.85 5.44 6.67
C GLU A 15 -28.89 4.84 5.64
N PHE A 16 -27.81 5.56 5.31
CA PHE A 16 -26.75 5.11 4.42
C PHE A 16 -26.17 3.74 4.82
N PHE A 17 -25.82 3.54 6.10
CA PHE A 17 -25.29 2.26 6.57
C PHE A 17 -26.34 1.15 6.70
N ILE A 18 -27.62 1.49 6.90
CA ILE A 18 -28.72 0.53 6.84
C ILE A 18 -28.92 0.05 5.40
N GLU A 19 -28.95 0.96 4.43
CA GLU A 19 -29.12 0.66 3.01
C GLU A 19 -27.94 -0.15 2.46
N ALA A 20 -26.71 0.15 2.90
CA ALA A 20 -25.53 -0.66 2.60
C ALA A 20 -25.50 -2.00 3.37
N GLY A 21 -26.42 -2.25 4.31
CA GLY A 21 -26.59 -3.52 5.01
C GLY A 21 -25.67 -3.74 6.22
N HIS A 22 -25.06 -2.69 6.75
CA HIS A 22 -24.17 -2.74 7.93
C HIS A 22 -24.91 -2.59 9.25
N ALA A 23 -26.06 -1.90 9.24
CA ALA A 23 -26.86 -1.63 10.42
C ALA A 23 -28.28 -2.17 10.29
N THR A 24 -28.87 -2.53 11.43
CA THR A 24 -30.27 -3.02 11.53
C THR A 24 -31.19 -2.08 12.31
N SER A 25 -30.61 -1.16 13.09
CA SER A 25 -31.29 -0.14 13.88
C SER A 25 -31.04 1.23 13.26
N SER A 26 -32.01 2.14 13.34
CA SER A 26 -31.85 3.55 12.96
C SER A 26 -31.49 4.46 14.14
N VAL A 27 -31.34 3.90 15.34
CA VAL A 27 -31.00 4.65 16.55
C VAL A 27 -29.49 4.59 16.79
N PRO A 28 -28.78 5.73 16.78
CA PRO A 28 -27.36 5.78 17.09
C PRO A 28 -27.09 5.56 18.59
N VAL A 29 -25.86 5.19 18.94
CA VAL A 29 -25.40 5.09 20.34
C VAL A 29 -25.42 6.46 21.02
N TYR A 30 -24.84 7.48 20.36
CA TYR A 30 -24.98 8.89 20.72
C TYR A 30 -24.84 9.76 19.48
N PHE A 31 -25.33 10.99 19.54
CA PHE A 31 -25.35 11.89 18.38
C PHE A 31 -25.02 13.34 18.75
N ASN A 32 -24.37 14.04 17.81
CA ASN A 32 -24.03 15.47 17.88
C ASN A 32 -23.27 15.87 19.15
N HIS A 33 -22.35 15.01 19.57
CA HIS A 33 -21.43 15.34 20.63
C HIS A 33 -20.27 16.18 20.08
N SER A 34 -19.87 17.18 20.84
CA SER A 34 -18.61 17.89 20.59
C SER A 34 -17.41 17.00 20.92
N VAL A 35 -16.24 17.30 20.36
CA VAL A 35 -14.98 16.61 20.66
C VAL A 35 -14.74 16.46 22.17
N LYS A 36 -15.03 17.50 22.96
CA LYS A 36 -14.85 17.45 24.41
C LYS A 36 -15.76 16.42 25.07
N GLN A 37 -17.00 16.29 24.58
CA GLN A 37 -17.92 15.29 25.12
C GLN A 37 -17.44 13.88 24.77
N VAL A 38 -17.01 13.66 23.52
CA VAL A 38 -16.43 12.39 23.09
C VAL A 38 -15.23 11.98 23.94
N ILE A 39 -14.28 12.92 24.16
CA ILE A 39 -13.06 12.62 24.91
C ILE A 39 -13.31 12.47 26.41
N TYR A 40 -14.16 13.30 27.02
CA TYR A 40 -14.25 13.38 28.49
C TYR A 40 -15.50 12.73 29.10
N PHE A 41 -16.55 12.48 28.33
CA PHE A 41 -17.80 11.90 28.84
C PHE A 41 -18.11 10.54 28.24
N ASP A 42 -17.86 10.35 26.94
CA ASP A 42 -18.28 9.11 26.27
C ASP A 42 -17.27 7.98 26.41
N THR A 43 -16.04 8.29 26.84
CA THR A 43 -14.96 7.31 26.96
C THR A 43 -14.25 7.43 28.30
N ASN A 44 -13.76 6.29 28.80
CA ASN A 44 -12.97 6.26 30.04
C ASN A 44 -11.47 6.50 29.79
N LYS A 45 -11.10 6.92 28.58
CA LYS A 45 -9.71 7.07 28.14
C LYS A 45 -9.27 8.52 28.25
N THR A 46 -7.98 8.72 28.55
CA THR A 46 -7.38 10.05 28.55
C THR A 46 -6.60 10.23 27.25
N LEU A 47 -6.99 11.23 26.46
CA LEU A 47 -6.24 11.65 25.28
C LEU A 47 -5.30 12.79 25.65
N LEU A 48 -4.00 12.62 25.39
CA LEU A 48 -3.00 13.68 25.51
C LEU A 48 -2.79 14.27 24.12
N ILE A 49 -3.24 15.51 23.93
CA ILE A 49 -3.05 16.26 22.69
C ILE A 49 -2.29 17.55 22.95
N ASP A 50 -1.51 17.97 21.97
CA ASP A 50 -0.89 19.29 21.97
C ASP A 50 -1.86 20.39 21.50
N ASN A 51 -1.37 21.64 21.46
CA ASN A 51 -2.19 22.78 21.06
C ASN A 51 -2.52 22.79 19.56
N ALA A 52 -1.71 22.17 18.70
CA ALA A 52 -1.97 22.09 17.27
C ALA A 52 -3.09 21.07 17.02
N GLN A 53 -2.93 19.84 17.51
CA GLN A 53 -3.92 18.77 17.45
C GLN A 53 -5.27 19.19 18.03
N ARG A 54 -5.25 19.96 19.12
CA ARG A 54 -6.46 20.53 19.69
C ARG A 54 -7.19 21.47 18.72
N ARG A 55 -6.45 22.30 17.98
CA ARG A 55 -7.04 23.21 16.97
C ARG A 55 -7.59 22.44 15.78
N ASP A 56 -6.94 21.37 15.37
CA ASP A 56 -7.43 20.56 14.24
C ASP A 56 -8.74 19.86 14.61
N LEU A 57 -8.86 19.38 15.85
CA LEU A 57 -10.11 18.86 16.38
C LEU A 57 -11.22 19.91 16.53
N GLU A 58 -10.92 21.20 16.64
CA GLU A 58 -11.97 22.24 16.72
C GLU A 58 -12.80 22.34 15.43
N TYR A 59 -12.30 21.83 14.30
CA TYR A 59 -13.07 21.74 13.06
C TYR A 59 -14.11 20.62 13.08
N ALA A 60 -14.03 19.65 14.00
CA ALA A 60 -15.02 18.58 14.15
C ALA A 60 -16.14 19.03 15.11
N VAL A 61 -17.30 19.38 14.56
CA VAL A 61 -18.38 20.03 15.32
C VAL A 61 -19.48 19.09 15.79
N ASN A 62 -19.83 18.06 14.99
CA ASN A 62 -20.88 17.10 15.31
C ASN A 62 -20.35 15.67 15.14
N ILE A 63 -19.97 15.03 16.25
CA ILE A 63 -19.49 13.66 16.28
C ILE A 63 -20.59 12.77 16.85
N SER A 64 -20.93 11.72 16.10
CA SER A 64 -21.94 10.74 16.50
C SER A 64 -21.36 9.34 16.42
N HIS A 65 -21.59 8.53 17.45
CA HIS A 65 -21.33 7.10 17.42
C HIS A 65 -22.60 6.40 16.97
N LEU A 66 -22.54 5.82 15.78
CA LEU A 66 -23.68 5.25 15.09
C LEU A 66 -24.02 3.88 15.68
N PHE A 67 -23.15 2.90 15.48
CA PHE A 67 -23.35 1.54 15.98
C PHE A 67 -22.02 0.79 16.04
N ASP A 68 -22.05 -0.38 16.65
CA ASP A 68 -20.93 -1.31 16.72
C ASP A 68 -21.32 -2.62 16.04
N ILE A 69 -20.40 -3.16 15.25
CA ILE A 69 -20.42 -4.55 14.83
C ILE A 69 -19.58 -5.34 15.82
N GLY A 70 -20.27 -6.17 16.59
CA GLY A 70 -19.64 -7.10 17.53
C GLY A 70 -19.02 -8.29 16.83
N ASP A 71 -18.16 -8.97 17.58
CA ASP A 71 -17.48 -10.18 17.15
C ASP A 71 -18.45 -11.34 16.82
N ASP A 72 -19.68 -11.29 17.34
CA ASP A 72 -20.74 -12.27 17.14
C ASP A 72 -21.23 -12.36 15.69
N VAL A 73 -21.01 -11.32 14.89
CA VAL A 73 -21.36 -11.28 13.46
C VAL A 73 -20.36 -12.07 12.60
N PHE A 74 -19.12 -12.23 13.07
CA PHE A 74 -18.05 -12.85 12.28
C PHE A 74 -17.93 -14.36 12.57
N ALA A 75 -17.48 -15.10 11.55
CA ALA A 75 -17.24 -16.55 11.69
C ALA A 75 -16.10 -16.85 12.66
N SER A 76 -15.03 -16.05 12.63
CA SER A 76 -13.92 -16.10 13.57
C SER A 76 -14.15 -15.10 14.70
N GLN A 77 -14.50 -15.62 15.87
CA GLN A 77 -14.79 -14.84 17.07
C GLN A 77 -13.54 -14.66 17.93
N ILE A 78 -12.79 -13.59 17.66
CA ILE A 78 -11.51 -13.26 18.33
C ILE A 78 -11.60 -12.07 19.30
N GLY A 79 -12.82 -11.57 19.51
CA GLY A 79 -13.13 -10.46 20.40
C GLY A 79 -12.89 -9.07 19.80
N GLU A 80 -12.77 -8.95 18.48
CA GLU A 80 -12.54 -7.67 17.81
C GLU A 80 -13.84 -6.90 17.58
N LYS A 81 -13.83 -5.58 17.80
CA LYS A 81 -14.99 -4.71 17.58
C LYS A 81 -14.74 -3.70 16.46
N VAL A 82 -15.72 -3.54 15.57
CA VAL A 82 -15.73 -2.50 14.54
C VAL A 82 -16.79 -1.45 14.90
N SER A 83 -16.37 -0.20 15.11
CA SER A 83 -17.28 0.90 15.45
C SER A 83 -17.48 1.87 14.28
N TYR A 84 -18.73 2.31 14.09
CA TYR A 84 -19.10 3.26 13.05
C TYR A 84 -19.43 4.62 13.64
N TYR A 85 -18.90 5.67 13.04
CA TYR A 85 -19.13 7.05 13.45
C TYR A 85 -19.54 7.92 12.26
N SER A 86 -20.19 9.04 12.54
CA SER A 86 -20.37 10.13 11.59
C SER A 86 -19.79 11.41 12.17
N ILE A 87 -19.05 12.17 11.38
CA ILE A 87 -18.45 13.44 11.81
C ILE A 87 -18.71 14.53 10.78
N VAL A 88 -19.23 15.68 11.23
CA VAL A 88 -19.24 16.89 10.40
C VAL A 88 -17.99 17.71 10.66
N ILE A 89 -17.30 18.09 9.58
CA ILE A 89 -16.13 18.96 9.62
C ILE A 89 -16.41 20.33 8.99
N GLU A 90 -16.06 21.39 9.71
CA GLU A 90 -16.23 22.78 9.29
C GLU A 90 -14.87 23.44 9.01
N CYS A 91 -14.31 23.17 7.84
CA CYS A 91 -13.02 23.74 7.42
C CYS A 91 -13.06 24.23 5.96
N GLY A 92 -11.94 24.81 5.50
CA GLY A 92 -11.80 25.17 4.08
C GLY A 92 -11.75 23.92 3.20
N LYS A 93 -12.29 23.99 1.98
CA LYS A 93 -12.27 22.85 1.03
C LYS A 93 -10.85 22.30 0.81
N LYS A 94 -9.83 23.16 0.86
CA LYS A 94 -8.42 22.79 0.67
C LYS A 94 -7.83 21.93 1.79
N SER A 95 -8.46 21.90 2.96
CA SER A 95 -7.94 21.19 4.13
C SER A 95 -8.83 20.01 4.53
N ARG A 96 -9.93 19.76 3.82
CA ARG A 96 -10.97 18.82 4.27
C ARG A 96 -10.45 17.39 4.44
N SER A 97 -9.62 16.90 3.51
CA SER A 97 -9.04 15.55 3.61
C SER A 97 -8.01 15.46 4.74
N GLN A 98 -7.19 16.50 4.90
CA GLN A 98 -6.20 16.56 6.00
C GLN A 98 -6.89 16.59 7.36
N ILE A 99 -7.89 17.46 7.54
CA ILE A 99 -8.65 17.55 8.79
C ILE A 99 -9.40 16.26 9.09
N ALA A 100 -10.00 15.61 8.09
CA ALA A 100 -10.65 14.32 8.28
C ALA A 100 -9.65 13.23 8.71
N TYR A 101 -8.49 13.16 8.05
CA TYR A 101 -7.40 12.24 8.37
C TYR A 101 -6.91 12.44 9.81
N GLU A 102 -6.53 13.67 10.18
CA GLU A 102 -6.04 14.00 11.51
C GLU A 102 -7.09 13.75 12.59
N THR A 103 -8.35 14.15 12.34
CA THR A 103 -9.46 13.94 13.28
C THR A 103 -9.64 12.45 13.57
N HIS A 104 -9.63 11.60 12.54
CA HIS A 104 -9.83 10.16 12.74
C HIS A 104 -8.64 9.52 13.46
N ILE A 105 -7.39 9.88 13.12
CA ILE A 105 -6.20 9.40 13.85
C ILE A 105 -6.26 9.82 15.33
N LEU A 106 -6.61 11.08 15.61
CA LEU A 106 -6.62 11.61 16.97
C LEU A 106 -7.74 11.00 17.82
N LEU A 107 -8.91 10.74 17.24
CA LEU A 107 -10.05 10.19 17.96
C LEU A 107 -10.06 8.67 18.05
N HIS A 108 -9.44 7.94 17.13
CA HIS A 108 -9.43 6.47 17.17
C HIS A 108 -8.94 5.86 18.48
N PRO A 109 -7.85 6.32 19.12
CA PRO A 109 -7.42 5.80 20.41
C PRO A 109 -8.49 5.92 21.51
N VAL A 110 -9.38 6.91 21.36
CA VAL A 110 -10.47 7.22 22.29
C VAL A 110 -11.66 6.31 22.02
N PHE A 111 -11.99 6.05 20.75
CA PHE A 111 -13.00 5.07 20.35
C PHE A 111 -12.67 3.71 20.99
N GLU A 112 -13.58 3.16 21.79
CA GLU A 112 -13.38 1.89 22.49
C GLU A 112 -13.58 0.71 21.52
N ALA A 113 -12.78 0.67 20.45
CA ALA A 113 -12.87 -0.29 19.35
C ALA A 113 -11.50 -0.59 18.75
N ASP A 114 -11.32 -1.79 18.20
CA ASP A 114 -10.10 -2.20 17.51
C ASP A 114 -10.02 -1.61 16.09
N MET A 115 -11.20 -1.42 15.49
CA MET A 115 -11.38 -0.84 14.17
C MET A 115 -12.49 0.21 14.22
N SER A 116 -12.30 1.28 13.47
CA SER A 116 -13.25 2.38 13.39
C SER A 116 -13.43 2.84 11.96
N ILE A 117 -14.68 3.03 11.57
CA ILE A 117 -15.09 3.52 10.26
C ILE A 117 -15.84 4.82 10.50
N VAL A 118 -15.46 5.88 9.81
CA VAL A 118 -16.04 7.21 10.00
C VAL A 118 -16.57 7.72 8.68
N LEU A 119 -17.85 8.11 8.65
CA LEU A 119 -18.41 8.87 7.55
C LEU A 119 -18.27 10.37 7.86
N PHE A 120 -17.40 11.04 7.12
CA PHE A 120 -17.20 12.48 7.20
C PHE A 120 -18.15 13.22 6.27
N MET A 121 -18.68 14.35 6.73
CA MET A 121 -19.41 15.34 5.93
C MET A 121 -18.63 16.64 5.86
N HIS A 122 -18.55 17.19 4.64
CA HIS A 122 -18.10 18.56 4.38
C HIS A 122 -19.01 19.20 3.34
N ASN A 123 -19.78 20.22 3.75
CA ASN A 123 -20.86 20.79 2.95
C ASN A 123 -21.78 19.68 2.40
N ASP A 124 -21.95 19.59 1.07
CA ASP A 124 -22.82 18.62 0.40
C ASP A 124 -22.06 17.36 -0.07
N THR A 125 -20.89 17.10 0.49
CA THR A 125 -20.04 15.95 0.14
C THR A 125 -19.71 15.09 1.34
N VAL A 126 -19.59 13.78 1.10
CA VAL A 126 -19.26 12.78 2.12
C VAL A 126 -18.04 11.95 1.73
N MET A 127 -17.31 11.45 2.71
CA MET A 127 -16.15 10.58 2.54
C MET A 127 -16.10 9.57 3.67
N VAL A 128 -15.76 8.32 3.39
CA VAL A 128 -15.51 7.31 4.41
C VAL A 128 -14.01 7.22 4.68
N SER A 129 -13.65 7.13 5.95
CA SER A 129 -12.32 6.76 6.39
C SER A 129 -12.35 5.51 7.25
N ILE A 130 -11.26 4.74 7.17
CA ILE A 130 -11.15 3.44 7.84
C ILE A 130 -9.82 3.40 8.58
N PHE A 131 -9.86 2.98 9.84
CA PHE A 131 -8.67 2.82 10.66
C PHE A 131 -8.78 1.63 11.62
N GLY A 132 -7.68 0.91 11.80
CA GLY A 132 -7.61 -0.36 12.53
C GLY A 132 -7.46 -1.57 11.58
N SER A 133 -6.91 -2.68 12.07
CA SER A 133 -6.39 -3.85 11.31
C SER A 133 -4.89 -3.83 10.96
N GLY A 134 -4.09 -2.98 11.62
CA GLY A 134 -2.63 -2.96 11.47
C GLY A 134 -2.12 -2.27 10.19
N SER A 135 -3.00 -1.59 9.46
CA SER A 135 -2.69 -0.73 8.32
C SER A 135 -2.74 0.75 8.70
N ASP A 136 -2.21 1.58 7.80
CA ASP A 136 -2.42 3.03 7.84
C ASP A 136 -3.90 3.40 7.71
N LEU A 137 -4.22 4.64 8.05
CA LEU A 137 -5.53 5.21 7.86
C LEU A 137 -5.82 5.39 6.36
N ILE A 138 -6.94 4.84 5.91
CA ILE A 138 -7.36 4.85 4.51
C ILE A 138 -8.53 5.81 4.35
N LEU A 139 -8.48 6.62 3.29
CA LEU A 139 -9.54 7.54 2.89
C LEU A 139 -10.17 7.10 1.58
N SER A 140 -11.48 7.30 1.44
CA SER A 140 -12.18 7.24 0.16
C SER A 140 -12.10 8.56 -0.61
N ASP A 141 -12.61 8.58 -1.83
CA ASP A 141 -12.94 9.82 -2.52
C ASP A 141 -14.06 10.59 -1.79
N TRP A 142 -14.21 11.87 -2.11
CA TRP A 142 -15.36 12.67 -1.71
C TRP A 142 -16.49 12.49 -2.72
N TYR A 143 -17.64 12.03 -2.24
CA TYR A 143 -18.85 11.77 -3.02
C TYR A 143 -19.87 12.87 -2.78
N SER A 144 -20.49 13.34 -3.85
CA SER A 144 -21.60 14.29 -3.76
C SER A 144 -22.87 13.55 -3.34
N VAL A 145 -23.54 14.04 -2.29
CA VAL A 145 -24.75 13.38 -1.76
C VAL A 145 -25.89 13.40 -2.79
N ASP A 146 -25.93 14.39 -3.67
CA ASP A 146 -26.99 14.50 -4.67
C ASP A 146 -26.80 13.61 -5.89
N THR A 147 -25.56 13.21 -6.21
CA THR A 147 -25.25 12.56 -7.50
C THR A 147 -24.69 11.16 -7.36
N ASP A 148 -23.93 10.90 -6.31
CA ASP A 148 -23.10 9.71 -6.22
C ASP A 148 -23.59 8.70 -5.18
N TYR A 149 -24.62 9.07 -4.40
CA TYR A 149 -25.12 8.33 -3.24
C TYR A 149 -25.38 6.85 -3.52
N ASP A 150 -26.20 6.52 -4.53
CA ASP A 150 -26.53 5.13 -4.87
C ASP A 150 -25.28 4.32 -5.24
N SER A 151 -24.42 4.89 -6.08
CA SER A 151 -23.18 4.23 -6.51
C SER A 151 -22.20 4.00 -5.34
N PHE A 152 -22.24 4.90 -4.35
CA PHE A 152 -21.39 4.79 -3.17
C PHE A 152 -21.89 3.70 -2.22
N ILE A 153 -23.20 3.60 -2.03
CA ILE A 153 -23.83 2.51 -1.27
C ILE A 153 -23.53 1.16 -1.90
N GLU A 154 -23.68 1.04 -3.21
CA GLU A 154 -23.42 -0.23 -3.92
C GLU A 154 -21.99 -0.73 -3.71
N ARG A 155 -21.00 0.18 -3.67
CA ARG A 155 -19.60 -0.15 -3.38
C ARG A 155 -19.42 -0.66 -1.95
N LEU A 156 -20.07 -0.01 -1.00
CA LEU A 156 -19.99 -0.35 0.43
C LEU A 156 -20.92 -1.48 0.83
N HIS A 157 -21.75 -2.01 -0.07
CA HIS A 157 -22.77 -2.99 0.27
C HIS A 157 -22.17 -4.25 0.91
N ILE A 158 -22.78 -4.71 2.00
CA ILE A 158 -22.32 -5.84 2.84
C ILE A 158 -22.06 -7.13 2.04
N ALA A 159 -22.78 -7.33 0.94
CA ALA A 159 -22.62 -8.48 0.05
C ALA A 159 -21.25 -8.55 -0.64
N ASN A 160 -20.52 -7.44 -0.72
CA ASN A 160 -19.17 -7.38 -1.30
C ASN A 160 -18.07 -7.77 -0.30
N LEU A 161 -18.43 -8.00 0.98
CA LEU A 161 -17.49 -8.07 2.08
C LEU A 161 -17.44 -9.47 2.71
N SER A 162 -16.25 -9.92 3.10
CA SER A 162 -16.09 -11.16 3.83
C SER A 162 -16.46 -11.00 5.31
N LEU A 163 -17.36 -11.85 5.80
CA LEU A 163 -17.68 -11.97 7.24
C LEU A 163 -16.86 -13.05 7.95
N SER A 164 -15.70 -13.43 7.38
CA SER A 164 -14.83 -14.45 7.96
C SER A 164 -14.18 -13.99 9.27
N SER A 165 -13.72 -12.75 9.32
CA SER A 165 -13.20 -12.08 10.51
C SER A 165 -13.37 -10.56 10.38
N ALA A 166 -13.32 -9.85 11.50
CA ALA A 166 -13.41 -8.39 11.52
C ALA A 166 -12.30 -7.72 10.67
N ARG A 167 -11.06 -8.24 10.74
CA ARG A 167 -9.96 -7.76 9.88
C ARG A 167 -10.21 -7.97 8.40
N LYS A 168 -10.73 -9.14 8.00
CA LYS A 168 -10.98 -9.40 6.57
C LYS A 168 -12.12 -8.54 6.06
N PHE A 169 -13.15 -8.35 6.89
CA PHE A 169 -14.24 -7.42 6.63
C PHE A 169 -13.72 -5.99 6.37
N VAL A 170 -12.90 -5.46 7.28
CA VAL A 170 -12.32 -4.11 7.14
C VAL A 170 -11.35 -4.00 5.97
N SER A 171 -10.57 -5.06 5.70
CA SER A 171 -9.66 -5.12 4.55
C SER A 171 -10.41 -5.11 3.22
N ASP A 172 -11.49 -5.89 3.09
CA ASP A 172 -12.32 -5.90 1.88
C ASP A 172 -13.02 -4.55 1.70
N LEU A 173 -13.53 -3.97 2.78
CA LEU A 173 -14.15 -2.65 2.78
C LEU A 173 -13.17 -1.58 2.29
N SER A 174 -11.95 -1.61 2.84
CA SER A 174 -10.86 -0.73 2.44
C SER A 174 -10.54 -0.88 0.96
N TYR A 175 -10.46 -2.12 0.46
CA TYR A 175 -10.20 -2.38 -0.95
C TYR A 175 -11.29 -1.80 -1.88
N CYS A 176 -12.55 -1.80 -1.45
CA CYS A 176 -13.68 -1.28 -2.23
C CYS A 176 -13.72 0.25 -2.33
N ILE A 177 -13.17 0.97 -1.34
CA ILE A 177 -13.33 2.43 -1.25
C ILE A 177 -12.04 3.23 -1.29
N ALA A 178 -10.88 2.60 -1.07
CA ALA A 178 -9.62 3.31 -1.00
C ALA A 178 -9.35 4.06 -2.31
N ARG A 179 -8.79 5.26 -2.18
CA ARG A 179 -8.24 6.01 -3.31
C ARG A 179 -7.19 5.20 -4.05
N ASP A 180 -7.11 5.39 -5.36
CA ASP A 180 -6.27 4.60 -6.26
C ASP A 180 -4.79 4.57 -5.85
N TYR A 181 -4.30 5.67 -5.27
CA TYR A 181 -2.89 5.78 -4.88
C TYR A 181 -2.51 4.95 -3.66
N TYR A 182 -3.47 4.49 -2.84
CA TYR A 182 -3.17 3.56 -1.75
C TYR A 182 -2.72 2.18 -2.29
N PHE A 183 -3.14 1.81 -3.50
CA PHE A 183 -2.72 0.56 -4.15
C PHE A 183 -1.46 0.71 -4.99
N ARG A 184 -1.04 1.95 -5.27
CA ARG A 184 0.09 2.29 -6.15
C ARG A 184 1.24 2.94 -5.40
N SER A 185 1.34 2.74 -4.09
CA SER A 185 2.42 3.32 -3.31
C SER A 185 3.76 2.82 -3.85
N ALA A 186 4.57 3.75 -4.35
CA ALA A 186 5.90 3.49 -4.90
C ALA A 186 6.95 3.16 -3.81
N ALA A 187 6.53 3.06 -2.54
CA ALA A 187 7.40 3.01 -1.38
C ALA A 187 7.90 1.60 -1.04
N ASP A 188 7.25 0.54 -1.54
CA ASP A 188 7.81 -0.80 -1.46
C ASP A 188 8.81 -0.97 -2.60
N SER A 189 10.07 -1.32 -2.34
CA SER A 189 11.09 -1.58 -3.39
C SER A 189 10.59 -2.57 -4.46
N ASN A 190 9.83 -3.60 -4.05
CA ASN A 190 9.17 -4.52 -4.97
C ASN A 190 8.12 -3.87 -5.90
N SER A 191 7.48 -2.79 -5.46
CA SER A 191 6.52 -2.04 -6.27
C SER A 191 7.20 -1.23 -7.38
N MET A 192 8.48 -0.88 -7.23
CA MET A 192 9.22 -0.13 -8.25
C MET A 192 9.40 -0.93 -9.53
N TYR A 193 9.64 -2.24 -9.41
CA TYR A 193 9.64 -3.15 -10.56
C TYR A 193 8.30 -3.21 -11.28
N SER A 194 7.18 -3.01 -10.57
CA SER A 194 5.85 -2.90 -11.19
C SER A 194 5.60 -1.55 -11.86
N LEU A 195 6.35 -0.51 -11.46
CA LEU A 195 6.31 0.81 -12.07
C LEU A 195 7.17 0.90 -13.33
N LEU A 196 8.02 -0.09 -13.61
CA LEU A 196 8.73 -0.19 -14.88
C LEU A 196 7.73 -0.57 -15.99
N PRO A 197 7.49 0.27 -17.00
CA PRO A 197 6.70 -0.09 -18.17
C PRO A 197 7.05 -1.48 -18.71
N VAL A 198 6.04 -2.36 -18.80
CA VAL A 198 6.17 -3.72 -19.38
C VAL A 198 6.76 -3.69 -20.81
N LYS A 199 6.65 -2.54 -21.50
CA LYS A 199 7.29 -2.29 -22.80
C LYS A 199 8.82 -2.32 -22.76
N PHE A 200 9.44 -2.32 -21.58
CA PHE A 200 10.89 -2.46 -21.40
C PHE A 200 11.37 -3.92 -21.47
N PHE A 201 10.47 -4.90 -21.27
CA PHE A 201 10.82 -6.32 -21.23
C PHE A 201 10.16 -7.15 -22.35
N GLY A 202 9.39 -6.51 -23.24
CA GLY A 202 8.67 -7.15 -24.33
C GLY A 202 9.56 -7.38 -25.55
N GLY A 203 10.14 -8.58 -25.66
CA GLY A 203 11.08 -9.00 -26.69
C GLY A 203 10.54 -9.15 -28.13
N THR A 204 9.74 -8.21 -28.64
CA THR A 204 9.34 -8.21 -30.06
C THR A 204 9.74 -6.99 -30.86
N ASP A 205 10.27 -5.95 -30.22
CA ASP A 205 11.04 -4.93 -30.91
C ASP A 205 12.32 -4.71 -30.12
N ILE A 206 13.46 -5.04 -30.73
CA ILE A 206 14.80 -4.63 -30.30
C ILE A 206 14.89 -3.11 -30.50
N LEU A 207 14.05 -2.35 -29.80
CA LEU A 207 14.30 -0.96 -29.53
C LEU A 207 15.35 -0.96 -28.43
N ASP A 208 16.61 -0.92 -28.88
CA ASP A 208 17.82 -0.60 -28.12
C ASP A 208 17.55 -0.42 -26.62
N ILE A 209 17.62 -1.53 -25.88
CA ILE A 209 17.65 -1.50 -24.41
C ILE A 209 18.88 -0.68 -23.96
N THR A 210 19.87 -0.55 -24.84
CA THR A 210 21.06 0.31 -24.78
C THR A 210 20.80 1.82 -24.99
N LYS A 211 19.57 2.25 -25.33
CA LYS A 211 19.22 3.67 -25.54
C LYS A 211 18.24 4.24 -24.53
N ILE A 212 17.80 3.45 -23.55
CA ILE A 212 16.96 3.98 -22.49
C ILE A 212 17.89 4.58 -21.44
N ASP A 213 18.03 5.89 -21.49
CA ASP A 213 18.83 6.65 -20.53
C ASP A 213 18.25 6.49 -19.12
N LYS A 214 19.11 6.26 -18.12
CA LYS A 214 18.76 6.21 -16.69
C LYS A 214 17.94 7.44 -16.30
N GLU A 215 18.23 8.59 -16.89
CA GLU A 215 17.47 9.83 -16.68
C GLU A 215 16.00 9.71 -17.11
N THR A 216 15.71 8.99 -18.19
CA THR A 216 14.33 8.76 -18.69
C THR A 216 13.52 7.85 -17.76
N ILE A 217 14.16 6.82 -17.20
CA ILE A 217 13.53 5.95 -16.20
C ILE A 217 13.24 6.74 -14.92
N LYS A 218 14.21 7.53 -14.43
CA LYS A 218 14.02 8.40 -13.27
C LYS A 218 12.90 9.42 -13.49
N GLU A 219 12.81 10.01 -14.67
CA GLU A 219 11.75 10.97 -15.00
C GLU A 219 10.37 10.28 -15.03
N THR A 220 10.28 9.07 -15.59
CA THR A 220 9.05 8.28 -15.60
C THR A 220 8.61 7.92 -14.18
N ILE A 221 9.54 7.47 -13.32
CA ILE A 221 9.25 7.15 -11.91
C ILE A 221 8.78 8.40 -11.15
N ARG A 222 9.42 9.55 -11.36
CA ARG A 222 8.97 10.83 -10.76
C ARG A 222 7.60 11.25 -11.26
N GLU A 223 7.30 11.04 -12.54
CA GLU A 223 5.99 11.34 -13.09
C GLU A 223 4.91 10.47 -12.46
N ILE A 224 5.14 9.17 -12.34
CA ILE A 224 4.21 8.24 -11.69
C ILE A 224 4.07 8.56 -10.20
N SER A 225 5.16 8.85 -9.50
CA SER A 225 5.15 9.18 -8.06
C SER A 225 4.41 10.49 -7.78
N SER A 226 4.50 11.48 -8.66
CA SER A 226 3.79 12.76 -8.55
C SER A 226 2.37 12.75 -9.13
N ALA A 227 1.95 11.68 -9.79
CA ALA A 227 0.62 11.59 -10.41
C ALA A 227 -0.52 11.65 -9.37
N PRO A 228 -0.44 10.96 -8.22
CA PRO A 228 -1.43 11.09 -7.15
C PRO A 228 -1.60 12.51 -6.62
N GLU A 229 -0.48 13.21 -6.34
CA GLU A 229 -0.50 14.60 -5.88
C GLU A 229 -1.18 15.52 -6.89
N LYS A 230 -0.93 15.32 -8.18
CA LYS A 230 -1.56 16.10 -9.26
C LYS A 230 -3.04 15.79 -9.41
N ALA A 231 -3.43 14.52 -9.28
CA ALA A 231 -4.81 14.07 -9.47
C ALA A 231 -5.72 14.50 -8.32
N TYR A 232 -5.24 14.37 -7.07
CA TYR A 232 -6.00 14.66 -5.87
C TYR A 232 -5.80 16.09 -5.35
N GLY A 233 -4.69 16.75 -5.72
CA GLY A 233 -4.41 18.14 -5.34
C GLY A 233 -4.44 18.33 -3.83
N ASP A 234 -5.27 19.27 -3.38
CA ASP A 234 -5.46 19.59 -1.95
C ASP A 234 -6.05 18.42 -1.14
N ASP A 235 -6.67 17.42 -1.79
CA ASP A 235 -7.19 16.24 -1.12
C ASP A 235 -6.15 15.11 -0.98
N TYR A 236 -4.99 15.21 -1.63
CA TYR A 236 -3.93 14.20 -1.50
C TYR A 236 -3.39 14.15 -0.06
N ILE A 237 -3.30 12.95 0.50
CA ILE A 237 -2.70 12.69 1.81
C ILE A 237 -1.64 11.60 1.62
N GLU A 238 -0.41 11.93 1.99
CA GLU A 238 0.74 11.04 1.94
C GLU A 238 0.50 9.84 2.87
N PRO A 239 0.51 8.59 2.36
CA PRO A 239 0.44 7.39 3.20
C PRO A 239 1.61 7.35 4.20
N ALA A 240 1.41 6.86 5.41
CA ALA A 240 2.50 6.83 6.40
C ALA A 240 3.62 5.85 5.97
N SER A 241 3.27 4.80 5.20
CA SER A 241 4.22 3.90 4.55
C SER A 241 5.06 4.54 3.44
N SER A 242 4.70 5.74 2.97
CA SER A 242 5.41 6.42 1.88
C SER A 242 6.53 7.35 2.32
N SER A 243 6.89 7.33 3.62
CA SER A 243 7.99 8.13 4.15
C SER A 243 9.22 8.05 3.25
N VAL A 244 9.57 9.21 2.71
CA VAL A 244 10.59 9.62 1.72
C VAL A 244 11.97 8.92 1.78
N GLU A 245 12.23 8.07 2.76
CA GLU A 245 13.42 7.20 2.81
C GLU A 245 13.52 6.28 1.57
N ALA A 246 12.38 5.88 0.99
CA ALA A 246 12.34 5.04 -0.22
C ALA A 246 12.86 5.74 -1.50
N ILE A 247 12.78 7.07 -1.62
CA ILE A 247 13.27 7.77 -2.84
C ILE A 247 14.80 7.77 -2.88
N GLY A 248 15.46 7.76 -1.71
CA GLY A 248 16.90 7.52 -1.62
C GLY A 248 17.30 6.12 -2.09
N ASP A 249 16.45 5.13 -1.83
CA ASP A 249 16.64 3.75 -2.30
C ASP A 249 16.41 3.59 -3.82
N ILE A 250 15.58 4.43 -4.47
CA ILE A 250 15.37 4.35 -5.93
C ILE A 250 16.70 4.51 -6.69
N ASP A 251 17.51 5.49 -6.31
CA ASP A 251 18.76 5.74 -7.00
C ASP A 251 19.75 4.59 -6.80
N VAL A 252 19.77 4.01 -5.60
CA VAL A 252 20.62 2.85 -5.23
C VAL A 252 20.15 1.58 -5.95
N GLU A 253 18.85 1.30 -5.99
CA GLU A 253 18.29 0.14 -6.71
C GLU A 253 18.47 0.28 -8.22
N LEU A 254 18.29 1.47 -8.80
CA LEU A 254 18.59 1.69 -10.22
C LEU A 254 20.08 1.52 -10.52
N ASP A 255 20.97 1.92 -9.61
CA ASP A 255 22.42 1.67 -9.73
C ASP A 255 22.75 0.18 -9.63
N LEU A 256 22.12 -0.55 -8.72
CA LEU A 256 22.24 -2.01 -8.62
C LEU A 256 21.74 -2.71 -9.89
N LEU A 257 20.58 -2.33 -10.41
CA LEU A 257 20.05 -2.89 -11.66
C LEU A 257 20.93 -2.57 -12.87
N SER A 258 21.50 -1.36 -12.91
CA SER A 258 22.47 -1.00 -13.95
C SER A 258 23.72 -1.87 -13.87
N PHE A 259 24.23 -2.11 -12.64
CA PHE A 259 25.38 -2.98 -12.42
C PHE A 259 25.08 -4.45 -12.77
N GLU A 260 23.89 -4.96 -12.43
CA GLU A 260 23.46 -6.31 -12.81
C GLU A 260 23.42 -6.48 -14.33
N LEU A 261 22.85 -5.51 -15.06
CA LEU A 261 22.83 -5.51 -16.53
C LEU A 261 24.22 -5.42 -17.16
N GLU A 262 25.11 -4.56 -16.63
CA GLU A 262 26.50 -4.45 -17.09
C GLU A 262 27.29 -5.74 -16.82
N SER A 263 26.97 -6.47 -15.75
CA SER A 263 27.63 -7.74 -15.41
C SER A 263 27.15 -8.93 -16.26
N GLU A 264 25.97 -8.85 -16.88
CA GLU A 264 25.45 -9.86 -17.79
C GLU A 264 25.98 -9.72 -19.23
N GLU A 265 26.58 -8.58 -19.60
CA GLU A 265 27.23 -8.38 -20.91
C GLU A 265 28.61 -9.04 -21.04
N GLU A 266 29.24 -9.47 -19.94
CA GLU A 266 30.43 -10.33 -19.98
C GLU A 266 29.99 -11.81 -20.05
N THR A 267 29.68 -12.32 -21.25
CA THR A 267 30.09 -13.64 -21.79
C THR A 267 29.21 -14.01 -23.00
N ILE A 268 29.52 -13.46 -24.17
CA ILE A 268 29.48 -14.26 -25.40
C ILE A 268 30.86 -14.09 -26.03
N PRO A 269 31.76 -15.09 -25.95
CA PRO A 269 33.04 -15.00 -26.62
C PRO A 269 32.81 -14.82 -28.12
N ASP A 270 33.43 -13.80 -28.71
CA ASP A 270 33.43 -13.49 -30.15
C ASP A 270 33.96 -14.65 -31.05
N GLU A 271 34.33 -15.79 -30.45
CA GLU A 271 34.88 -16.96 -31.15
C GLU A 271 33.82 -17.84 -31.84
N ILE A 272 32.52 -17.55 -31.73
CA ILE A 272 31.45 -18.30 -32.43
C ILE A 272 31.05 -17.63 -33.77
N LEU A 273 31.63 -16.46 -34.12
CA LEU A 273 31.28 -15.71 -35.33
C LEU A 273 32.32 -15.81 -36.45
N ASN A 274 32.97 -16.96 -36.61
CA ASN A 274 33.71 -17.28 -37.83
C ASN A 274 33.46 -18.72 -38.25
N ASP A 275 32.51 -18.91 -39.18
CA ASP A 275 32.70 -19.85 -40.29
C ASP A 275 31.63 -19.55 -41.36
N ASP A 276 32.01 -18.66 -42.29
CA ASP A 276 31.45 -18.66 -43.63
C ASP A 276 31.92 -19.95 -44.34
N GLU A 277 31.12 -21.02 -44.39
CA GLU A 277 31.07 -21.94 -45.54
C GLU A 277 29.86 -22.89 -45.53
N VAL A 278 28.81 -22.48 -46.25
CA VAL A 278 28.01 -23.25 -47.22
C VAL A 278 27.78 -24.76 -46.96
N GLY A 279 26.62 -25.06 -46.38
CA GLY A 279 25.63 -26.10 -46.76
C GLY A 279 26.05 -27.51 -47.25
N ARG A 280 25.50 -28.55 -46.60
CA ARG A 280 24.66 -29.60 -47.23
C ARG A 280 24.16 -30.61 -46.20
N GLU A 281 23.09 -31.28 -46.60
CA GLU A 281 22.33 -32.31 -45.92
C GLU A 281 23.13 -33.60 -45.63
N ASP A 282 22.50 -34.45 -44.82
CA ASP A 282 22.61 -35.92 -44.72
C ASP A 282 23.40 -36.54 -43.55
N ASP A 283 22.61 -37.34 -42.83
CA ASP A 283 22.86 -38.68 -42.29
C ASP A 283 23.53 -38.91 -40.91
N PHE A 284 22.71 -39.59 -40.10
CA PHE A 284 23.01 -40.55 -39.05
C PHE A 284 24.37 -41.24 -39.19
N ASP A 285 25.16 -41.29 -38.11
CA ASP A 285 25.73 -42.54 -37.58
C ASP A 285 26.32 -42.31 -36.17
N GLU A 286 26.00 -43.25 -35.26
CA GLU A 286 26.71 -43.44 -33.99
C GLU A 286 28.18 -43.78 -34.25
N ILE A 287 29.12 -43.25 -33.46
CA ILE A 287 30.29 -43.98 -32.93
C ILE A 287 30.98 -43.14 -31.84
N GLU A 288 31.19 -43.81 -30.70
CA GLU A 288 32.00 -43.41 -29.55
C GLU A 288 33.45 -43.05 -29.93
N GLY A 289 34.03 -42.06 -29.23
CA GLY A 289 35.45 -41.78 -29.27
C GLY A 289 35.82 -40.67 -28.31
N GLU A 290 36.43 -41.03 -27.18
CA GLU A 290 36.95 -40.15 -26.13
C GLU A 290 37.89 -39.08 -26.71
N GLU A 291 37.58 -37.80 -26.52
CA GLU A 291 38.61 -36.75 -26.41
C GLU A 291 38.30 -35.83 -25.22
N GLU A 292 39.33 -35.68 -24.40
CA GLU A 292 39.34 -35.12 -23.06
C GLU A 292 38.82 -33.68 -23.04
N THR A 293 37.66 -33.45 -22.40
CA THR A 293 37.34 -32.13 -21.87
C THR A 293 38.28 -31.86 -20.71
N ALA A 294 39.30 -31.04 -20.95
CA ALA A 294 40.07 -30.42 -19.89
C ALA A 294 39.10 -29.58 -19.04
N LYS A 295 38.50 -30.20 -18.02
CA LYS A 295 37.71 -29.50 -17.01
C LYS A 295 38.65 -28.52 -16.31
N ASP A 296 38.34 -27.23 -16.41
CA ASP A 296 38.91 -26.23 -15.53
C ASP A 296 38.70 -26.70 -14.09
N LYS A 297 39.80 -26.98 -13.39
CA LYS A 297 39.75 -27.41 -11.99
C LYS A 297 39.16 -26.26 -11.17
N TYR A 298 38.13 -26.58 -10.41
CA TYR A 298 37.51 -25.61 -9.52
C TYR A 298 38.54 -25.16 -8.48
N GLU A 299 38.65 -23.85 -8.22
CA GLU A 299 39.72 -23.25 -7.38
C GLU A 299 39.77 -23.82 -5.95
N PHE A 300 38.70 -24.51 -5.52
CA PHE A 300 38.58 -25.14 -4.21
C PHE A 300 38.46 -26.67 -4.26
N ASP A 301 38.75 -27.32 -5.40
CA ASP A 301 38.74 -28.79 -5.52
C ASP A 301 39.71 -29.47 -4.52
N ASP A 302 40.75 -28.74 -4.10
CA ASP A 302 41.76 -29.22 -3.14
C ASP A 302 41.36 -28.95 -1.67
N VAL A 303 40.19 -28.36 -1.41
CA VAL A 303 39.73 -27.98 -0.06
C VAL A 303 38.70 -28.99 0.45
N ASP A 304 38.99 -29.60 1.60
CA ASP A 304 38.08 -30.54 2.25
C ASP A 304 36.71 -29.87 2.52
N PRO A 305 35.59 -30.44 2.02
CA PRO A 305 34.24 -29.90 2.21
C PRO A 305 33.84 -29.66 3.67
N GLU A 306 34.48 -30.33 4.63
CA GLU A 306 34.26 -30.13 6.07
C GLU A 306 34.71 -28.74 6.55
N VAL A 307 35.66 -28.09 5.86
CA VAL A 307 36.16 -26.74 6.21
C VAL A 307 35.08 -25.68 6.03
N PHE A 308 34.16 -25.86 5.06
CA PHE A 308 33.06 -24.94 4.80
C PHE A 308 31.90 -25.08 5.80
N LYS A 309 31.88 -26.15 6.61
CA LYS A 309 30.84 -26.40 7.60
C LYS A 309 31.18 -25.88 9.00
N ASP A 310 32.44 -25.55 9.27
CA ASP A 310 32.90 -25.00 10.54
C ASP A 310 33.58 -23.64 10.34
N ALA A 311 32.90 -22.58 10.80
CA ALA A 311 33.34 -21.20 10.66
C ALA A 311 34.74 -20.93 11.23
N ASN A 312 35.16 -21.66 12.27
CA ASN A 312 36.50 -21.49 12.84
C ASN A 312 37.62 -22.09 11.97
N GLN A 313 37.30 -23.11 11.17
CA GLN A 313 38.25 -23.74 10.26
C GLN A 313 38.42 -22.91 8.98
N LEU A 314 37.33 -22.36 8.47
CA LEU A 314 37.33 -21.43 7.34
C LEU A 314 38.20 -20.20 7.62
N VAL A 315 38.05 -19.59 8.81
CA VAL A 315 38.85 -18.42 9.21
C VAL A 315 40.34 -18.75 9.36
N LYS A 316 40.70 -19.95 9.82
CA LYS A 316 42.10 -20.41 9.87
C LYS A 316 42.67 -20.63 8.46
N TRP A 317 41.87 -21.13 7.54
CA TRP A 317 42.29 -21.36 6.16
C TRP A 317 42.52 -20.05 5.40
N LEU A 318 41.63 -19.07 5.53
CA LEU A 318 41.76 -17.73 4.94
C LEU A 318 43.02 -17.01 5.41
N LYS A 319 43.29 -17.02 6.73
CA LYS A 319 44.53 -16.41 7.29
C LYS A 319 45.81 -17.07 6.79
N LYS A 320 45.77 -18.36 6.47
CA LYS A 320 46.92 -19.09 5.92
C LYS A 320 47.18 -18.70 4.45
N LYS A 321 46.12 -18.44 3.67
CA LYS A 321 46.23 -17.93 2.29
C LYS A 321 46.73 -16.48 2.24
N GLU A 322 46.29 -15.60 3.16
CA GLU A 322 46.81 -14.22 3.25
C GLU A 322 48.30 -14.14 3.62
N SER A 323 48.84 -15.18 4.27
CA SER A 323 50.27 -15.25 4.64
C SER A 323 51.19 -15.69 3.50
N THR A 324 50.62 -16.04 2.33
CA THR A 324 51.36 -16.59 1.17
C THR A 324 51.24 -15.69 -0.07
N ILE A 325 50.88 -14.41 0.14
CA ILE A 325 50.97 -13.34 -0.88
C ILE A 325 52.17 -12.45 -0.53
#